data_AF-B0MXB0-F1
#
_entry.id   AF-B0MXB0-F1
#
_cell.length_a   1.000
_cell.length_b   1.000
_cell.length_c   1.000
_cell.angle_alpha   90.00
_cell.angle_beta   90.00
_cell.angle_gamma   90.00
#
_symmetry.space_group_name_H-M   'P 1'
#
loop_
_entity.id
_entity.type
_entity.pdbx_description
1 polymer ?
#
loop_
_entity_poly.entity_id
_entity_poly.type
_entity_poly.pdbx_seq_one_letter_code
_entity_poly.pdbx_strand_id
1 'polypeptide(L)' 'MNRIYVNKKSEITMIGKAFETAGFRCLRIISACDCHQPGSGNRRNGMIVLDGDKLLVEIVRCRGCTKNR' A
#
# COMPACT_ATOMS: atom_id res chain seq x y z
N MET A 1 9.88 -4.84 7.64
CA MET A 1 8.58 -4.16 7.43
C MET A 1 8.06 -4.58 6.07
N ASN A 2 6.93 -5.30 6.01
CA ASN A 2 6.45 -5.87 4.74
C ASN A 2 5.74 -4.81 3.91
N ARG A 3 6.27 -4.55 2.71
CA ARG A 3 5.67 -3.63 1.73
C ARG A 3 5.11 -4.41 0.55
N ILE A 4 3.87 -4.12 0.19
CA ILE A 4 3.20 -4.66 -1.01
C ILE A 4 3.04 -3.53 -2.00
N TYR A 5 3.61 -3.69 -3.20
CA TYR A 5 3.42 -2.73 -4.28
C TYR A 5 2.25 -3.13 -5.16
N VAL A 6 1.36 -2.19 -5.43
CA VAL A 6 0.22 -2.36 -6.33
C VAL A 6 0.18 -1.28 -7.39
N ASN A 7 -0.42 -1.58 -8.54
CA ASN A 7 -0.50 -0.64 -9.66
C ASN A 7 -1.76 0.23 -9.56
N LYS A 8 -2.89 -0.42 -9.27
CA LYS A 8 -4.23 0.18 -9.30
C LYS A 8 -4.73 0.48 -7.89
N LYS A 9 -5.54 1.55 -7.79
CA LYS A 9 -6.24 1.90 -6.54
C LYS A 9 -7.25 0.82 -6.13
N SER A 10 -7.83 0.11 -7.10
CA SER A 10 -8.77 -0.99 -6.85
C SER A 10 -8.12 -2.15 -6.10
N GLU A 11 -6.84 -2.44 -6.36
CA GLU A 11 -6.08 -3.49 -5.65
C GLU A 11 -5.91 -3.14 -4.17
N ILE A 12 -5.67 -1.86 -3.85
CA ILE A 12 -5.61 -1.40 -2.44
C ILE A 12 -6.93 -1.66 -1.73
N THR A 13 -8.06 -1.31 -2.35
CA THR A 13 -9.38 -1.52 -1.76
C THR A 13 -9.68 -3.01 -1.60
N MET A 14 -9.32 -3.84 -2.59
CA MET A 14 -9.54 -5.29 -2.55
C MET A 14 -8.73 -5.96 -1.43
N ILE A 15 -7.43 -5.65 -1.35
CA ILE A 15 -6.54 -6.17 -0.31
C ILE A 15 -6.98 -5.65 1.06
N GLY A 16 -7.31 -4.37 1.17
CA GLY A 16 -7.81 -3.76 2.39
C GLY A 16 -9.05 -4.44 2.94
N LYS A 17 -10.04 -4.70 2.07
CA LYS A 17 -11.24 -5.46 2.44
C LYS A 17 -10.92 -6.87 2.91
N ALA A 18 -9.98 -7.56 2.26
CA ALA A 18 -9.57 -8.90 2.69
C ALA A 18 -8.98 -8.89 4.11
N PHE A 19 -8.13 -7.91 4.43
CA PHE A 19 -7.57 -7.73 5.77
C PHE A 19 -8.63 -7.30 6.80
N GLU A 20 -9.55 -6.42 6.43
CA GLU A 20 -10.68 -6.02 7.28
C GLU A 20 -11.56 -7.23 7.63
N THR A 21 -11.88 -8.09 6.64
CA THR A 21 -12.64 -9.33 6.87
C THR A 21 -11.87 -10.30 7.77
N ALA A 22 -10.54 -10.31 7.73
CA ALA A 22 -9.70 -11.11 8.62
C ALA A 22 -9.54 -10.49 10.02
N GLY A 23 -10.17 -9.35 10.32
CA GLY A 23 -10.16 -8.72 11.63
C GLY A 23 -9.04 -7.70 11.86
N PHE A 24 -8.25 -7.38 10.83
CA PHE A 24 -7.18 -6.38 10.94
C PHE A 24 -7.71 -4.96 10.76
N ARG A 25 -7.00 -4.00 11.34
CA ARG A 25 -7.32 -2.59 11.21
C ARG A 25 -6.61 -1.99 10.00
N CYS A 26 -7.37 -1.64 8.97
CA CYS A 26 -6.86 -1.02 7.75
C CYS A 26 -7.03 0.51 7.78
N LEU A 27 -5.95 1.26 7.60
CA LEU A 27 -5.99 2.73 7.53
C LEU A 27 -5.46 3.21 6.18
N ARG A 28 -6.19 4.13 5.55
CA ARG A 28 -5.74 4.77 4.30
C ARG A 28 -4.74 5.88 4.62
N ILE A 29 -3.61 5.86 3.94
CA ILE A 29 -2.56 6.87 4.09
C ILE A 29 -2.12 7.38 2.72
N ILE A 30 -1.41 8.50 2.72
CA ILE A 30 -0.59 8.88 1.56
C ILE A 30 0.77 8.22 1.75
N SER A 31 1.02 7.17 0.98
CA SER A 31 2.31 6.48 0.92
C SER A 31 3.25 7.20 -0.04
N ALA A 32 4.54 7.25 0.27
CA ALA A 32 5.59 7.69 -0.63
C ALA A 32 6.43 6.48 -1.05
N CYS A 33 6.71 6.38 -2.35
CA CYS A 33 7.72 5.47 -2.89
C CYS A 33 9.02 6.25 -3.14
N ASP A 34 10.18 5.68 -2.85
CA ASP A 34 11.48 6.32 -3.16
C ASP A 34 11.97 6.06 -4.59
N CYS A 35 11.14 5.42 -5.41
CA CYS A 35 11.44 5.09 -6.79
C CYS A 35 11.55 6.35 -7.67
N HIS A 36 12.73 6.68 -8.16
CA HIS A 36 12.97 7.82 -9.07
C HIS A 36 12.28 7.60 -10.44
N GLN A 37 10.96 7.78 -10.53
CA GLN A 37 10.26 7.91 -11.80
C GLN A 37 10.08 9.40 -12.13
N PRO A 38 10.69 9.91 -13.21
CA PRO A 38 10.50 11.29 -13.62
C PRO A 38 9.04 11.57 -13.94
N GLY A 39 8.50 12.67 -13.42
CA GLY A 39 7.19 13.23 -13.84
C GLY A 39 5.97 12.91 -12.97
N SER A 40 6.07 12.13 -11.89
CA SER A 40 4.99 12.06 -10.90
C SER A 40 5.53 11.94 -9.50
N GLY A 41 5.24 12.91 -8.63
CA GLY A 41 5.54 12.77 -7.21
C GLY A 41 5.03 11.41 -6.70
N ASN A 42 5.88 10.70 -5.97
CA ASN A 42 5.59 9.34 -5.53
C ASN A 42 4.62 9.26 -4.35
N ARG A 43 4.02 10.39 -3.96
CA ARG A 43 2.98 10.48 -2.95
C ARG A 43 1.66 10.02 -3.57
N ARG A 44 1.26 8.80 -3.24
CA ARG A 44 0.03 8.19 -3.75
C ARG A 44 -0.75 7.57 -2.61
N ASN A 45 -2.05 7.40 -2.83
CA ASN A 45 -2.90 6.66 -1.92
C ASN A 45 -2.29 5.26 -1.70
N GLY A 46 -2.06 4.94 -0.44
CA GLY A 46 -1.66 3.65 0.06
C GLY A 46 -2.58 3.24 1.21
N MET A 47 -2.22 2.16 1.87
CA MET A 47 -2.91 1.65 3.04
C MET A 47 -1.93 0.99 3.98
N ILE A 48 -2.14 1.14 5.27
CA ILE A 48 -1.43 0.37 6.29
C ILE A 48 -2.42 -0.60 6.93
N VAL A 49 -1.92 -1.80 7.19
CA VAL A 49 -2.64 -2.85 7.91
C VAL A 49 -1.97 -2.99 9.27
N LEU A 50 -2.77 -2.80 10.32
CA LEU A 50 -2.35 -2.89 11.70
C LEU A 50 -2.92 -4.15 12.35
N ASP A 51 -2.10 -4.78 13.18
CA ASP A 51 -2.50 -5.80 14.14
C ASP A 51 -2.29 -5.24 15.55
N GLY A 52 -3.38 -4.75 16.16
CA GLY A 52 -3.30 -3.89 17.34
C GLY A 52 -2.49 -2.62 17.05
N ASP A 53 -1.37 -2.46 17.75
CA ASP A 53 -0.42 -1.33 17.58
C ASP A 53 0.76 -1.66 16.65
N LYS A 54 0.82 -2.88 16.11
CA LYS A 54 1.91 -3.30 15.22
C LYS A 54 1.55 -3.06 13.77
N LEU A 55 2.46 -2.43 13.03
CA LEU A 55 2.36 -2.31 11.59
C LEU A 55 2.72 -3.64 10.92
N LEU A 56 1.71 -4.32 10.39
CA LEU A 56 1.85 -5.63 9.75
C LEU A 56 2.33 -5.47 8.30
N VAL A 57 1.60 -4.68 7.51
CA VAL A 57 1.86 -4.48 6.08
C VAL A 57 1.59 -3.05 5.67
N GLU A 58 2.45 -2.51 4.81
CA GLU A 58 2.24 -1.25 4.09
C GLU A 58 1.97 -1.53 2.61
N ILE A 59 0.80 -1.14 2.12
CA ILE A 59 0.38 -1.26 0.72
C ILE A 59 0.67 0.07 0.03
N VAL A 60 1.65 0.07 -0.88
CA VAL A 60 2.12 1.25 -1.60
C VAL A 60 1.69 1.15 -3.06
N ARG A 61 1.04 2.20 -3.56
CA ARG A 61 0.69 2.25 -4.98
C ARG A 61 1.84 2.80 -5.81
N CYS A 62 2.50 1.96 -6.61
CA CYS A 62 3.55 2.40 -7.52
C CYS A 62 3.64 1.53 -8.78
N ARG A 63 3.49 2.14 -9.96
CA ARG A 63 3.59 1.41 -11.24
C ARG A 63 4.98 0.83 -11.49
N GLY A 64 6.03 1.57 -11.15
CA GLY A 64 7.42 1.12 -11.31
C GLY A 64 7.73 -0.06 -10.40
N CYS A 65 7.49 0.08 -9.10
CA CYS A 65 7.81 -0.98 -8.13
C CYS A 65 6.91 -2.20 -8.21
N THR A 66 5.70 -2.09 -8.79
CA THR A 66 4.88 -3.28 -9.07
C THR A 66 5.51 -4.16 -10.15
N LYS A 67 6.27 -3.58 -11.09
CA LYS A 67 6.91 -4.32 -12.19
C LYS A 67 8.26 -4.95 -11.82
N ASN A 68 8.95 -4.42 -10.81
CA ASN A 68 10.24 -4.92 -10.34
C ASN A 68 10.10 -6.01 -9.27
N ARG A 69 8.99 -6.74 -9.28
CA ARG A 69 8.69 -7.81 -8.31
C ARG A 69 8.87 -9.17 -8.95
#